data_AF-A0A2M9CPW6-F1
#
_entry.id   AF-A0A2M9CPW6-F1
#
_cell.length_a   1.000
_cell.length_b   1.000
_cell.length_c   1.000
_cell.angle_alpha   90.00
_cell.angle_beta   90.00
_cell.angle_gamma   90.00
#
_symmetry.space_group_name_H-M   'P 1'
#
loop_
_entity.id
_entity.type
_entity.pdbx_description
1 polymer ?
#
loop_
_entity_poly.entity_id
_entity_poly.type
_entity_poly.pdbx_seq_one_letter_code
_entity_poly.pdbx_strand_id
1 'polypeptide(L)' 'MAITSISIDPERLARARALTHARSNKDVVDLALRRLIAHESKTAMVDAIAALSDLPEGLGSATVGHPHEPKAPGAAPTP' A
#
# COMPACT_ATOMS: atom_id res chain seq x y z
N MET A 1 -10.86 21.50 15.99
CA MET A 1 -11.17 20.27 15.21
C MET A 1 -12.21 20.67 14.19
N ALA A 2 -11.88 20.68 12.90
CA ALA A 2 -12.83 21.09 11.85
C ALA A 2 -13.89 19.99 11.67
N ILE A 3 -15.16 20.35 11.87
CA ILE A 3 -16.30 19.47 11.62
C ILE A 3 -16.83 19.85 10.25
N THR A 4 -16.63 18.96 9.27
CA THR A 4 -17.16 19.12 7.92
C THR A 4 -18.33 18.15 7.77
N SER A 5 -19.50 18.67 7.43
CA SER A 5 -20.65 17.84 7.09
C SER A 5 -20.52 17.40 5.64
N ILE A 6 -20.48 16.09 5.39
CA ILE A 6 -20.30 15.51 4.06
C ILE A 6 -21.42 14.48 3.87
N SER A 7 -22.21 14.65 2.81
CA SER A 7 -23.24 13.68 2.43
C SER A 7 -22.57 12.50 1.74
N ILE A 8 -22.51 11.37 2.43
CA ILE A 8 -22.02 10.10 1.88
C ILE A 8 -23.16 9.10 1.95
N ASP A 9 -23.36 8.36 0.86
CA ASP A 9 -24.32 7.27 0.80
C ASP A 9 -24.05 6.26 1.94
N PRO A 10 -25.02 6.02 2.84
CA PRO A 10 -24.83 5.17 4.02
C PRO A 10 -24.57 3.70 3.66
N GLU A 11 -25.15 3.20 2.57
CA GLU A 11 -24.91 1.83 2.07
C GLU A 11 -23.49 1.67 1.54
N ARG A 12 -22.96 2.71 0.86
CA ARG A 12 -21.54 2.72 0.44
C ARG A 12 -20.60 2.74 1.63
N LEU A 13 -20.91 3.55 2.65
CA LEU A 13 -20.08 3.68 3.83
C LEU A 13 -20.07 2.40 4.67
N ALA A 14 -21.22 1.73 4.82
CA ALA A 14 -21.34 0.44 5.50
C ALA A 14 -20.51 -0.65 4.81
N ARG A 15 -20.59 -0.75 3.47
CA ARG A 15 -19.77 -1.70 2.69
C ARG A 15 -18.28 -1.41 2.81
N ALA A 16 -17.88 -0.14 2.69
CA ALA A 16 -16.49 0.26 2.85
C ALA A 16 -15.96 -0.06 4.26
N ARG A 17 -16.78 0.14 5.30
CA ARG A 17 -16.43 -0.22 6.67
C ARG A 17 -16.23 -1.73 6.85
N ALA A 18 -17.11 -2.55 6.28
CA ALA A 18 -16.97 -4.00 6.31
C ALA A 18 -15.69 -4.49 5.61
N LEU A 19 -15.37 -3.91 4.45
CA LEU A 19 -14.16 -4.29 3.69
C LEU A 19 -12.87 -3.83 4.37
N THR A 20 -12.89 -2.68 5.03
CA THR A 20 -11.69 -2.08 5.66
C THR A 20 -11.52 -2.41 7.14
N HIS A 21 -12.52 -3.06 7.76
CA HIS A 21 -12.57 -3.33 9.21
C HIS A 21 -12.39 -2.07 10.07
N ALA A 22 -12.85 -0.94 9.55
CA ALA A 22 -12.66 0.35 10.18
C ALA A 22 -13.57 0.54 11.41
N ARG A 23 -13.03 1.18 12.45
CA ARG A 23 -13.75 1.40 13.72
C ARG A 23 -14.75 2.56 13.62
N SER A 24 -14.44 3.58 12.81
CA SER A 24 -15.27 4.76 12.59
C SER A 24 -15.42 5.11 11.10
N ASN A 25 -16.49 5.82 10.75
CA ASN A 25 -16.70 6.41 9.43
C ASN A 25 -15.54 7.33 9.03
N LYS A 26 -14.97 8.05 9.99
CA LYS A 26 -13.78 8.89 9.76
C LYS A 26 -12.59 8.05 9.31
N ASP A 27 -12.36 6.89 9.93
CA ASP A 27 -11.23 6.02 9.61
C ASP A 27 -11.35 5.46 8.19
N VAL A 28 -12.58 5.13 7.76
CA VAL A 28 -12.86 4.71 6.38
C VAL A 28 -12.50 5.80 5.38
N VAL A 29 -12.93 7.04 5.66
CA VAL A 29 -12.69 8.19 4.77
C VAL A 29 -11.21 8.55 4.73
N ASP A 30 -10.53 8.57 5.88
CA ASP A 30 -9.09 8.83 5.95
C ASP A 30 -8.29 7.77 5.19
N LEU A 31 -8.63 6.49 5.36
CA LEU A 31 -8.00 5.40 4.61
C LEU A 31 -8.25 5.51 3.11
N ALA A 32 -9.46 5.88 2.70
CA ALA A 32 -9.79 6.09 1.29
C ALA A 32 -8.98 7.24 0.69
N LEU A 33 -8.85 8.37 1.41
CA LEU A 33 -8.04 9.51 0.97
C LEU A 33 -6.56 9.14 0.86
N ARG A 34 -5.99 8.45 1.85
CA ARG A 34 -4.59 7.98 1.77
C ARG A 34 -4.36 7.05 0.58
N ARG A 35 -5.30 6.14 0.32
CA ARG A 35 -5.22 5.22 -0.83
C ARG A 35 -5.38 5.95 -2.16
N LEU A 36 -6.21 6.98 -2.24
CA LEU A 36 -6.36 7.81 -3.43
C LEU A 36 -5.06 8.55 -3.75
N ILE A 37 -4.47 9.22 -2.77
CA ILE A 37 -3.19 9.93 -2.92
C ILE A 37 -2.09 8.94 -3.34
N ALA A 38 -2.04 7.77 -2.70
CA ALA A 38 -1.08 6.72 -3.06
C ALA A 38 -1.32 6.13 -4.46
N HIS A 39 -2.57 6.04 -4.90
CA HIS A 39 -2.91 5.58 -6.23
C HIS A 39 -2.45 6.56 -7.31
N GLU A 40 -2.64 7.86 -7.08
CA GLU A 40 -2.15 8.91 -7.98
C GLU A 40 -0.61 8.94 -8.04
N SER A 41 0.06 8.82 -6.88
CA SER A 41 1.51 8.75 -6.85
C SER A 41 2.09 7.47 -7.46
N LYS A 42 1.34 6.35 -7.40
CA LYS A 42 1.75 5.08 -7.99
C LYS A 42 1.84 5.15 -9.51
N THR A 43 0.94 5.86 -10.19
CA THR A 43 1.06 6.05 -11.65
C THR A 43 2.33 6.79 -12.00
N ALA A 44 2.61 7.91 -11.32
CA ALA A 44 3.85 8.66 -11.52
C ALA A 44 5.11 7.83 -11.21
N MET A 45 5.04 6.95 -10.20
CA MET A 45 6.11 6.02 -9.86
C MET A 45 6.32 4.95 -10.94
N VAL A 46 5.25 4.39 -11.49
CA VAL A 46 5.32 3.41 -12.59
C VAL A 46 5.91 4.05 -13.84
N ASP A 47 5.50 5.27 -14.18
CA ASP A 47 6.05 6.02 -15.30
C ASP A 47 7.54 6.33 -15.09
N ALA A 48 7.95 6.70 -13.87
CA ALA A 48 9.34 6.93 -13.53
C ALA A 48 10.20 5.64 -13.63
N ILE A 49 9.67 4.49 -13.20
CA ILE A 49 10.34 3.19 -13.35
C ILE A 49 10.44 2.80 -14.83
N ALA A 50 9.39 3.01 -15.62
CA ALA A 50 9.41 2.75 -17.06
C ALA A 50 10.43 3.62 -17.81
N ALA A 51 10.75 4.80 -17.27
CA ALA A 51 11.76 5.70 -17.82
C ALA A 51 13.21 5.35 -17.40
N LEU A 52 13.44 4.36 -16.53
CA LEU A 52 14.79 3.91 -16.19
C LEU A 52 15.39 3.05 -17.30
N SER A 53 16.45 3.54 -17.94
CA SER A 53 17.18 2.85 -19.01
C SER A 53 17.89 1.56 -18.54
N ASP A 54 18.33 1.52 -17.28
CA ASP A 54 19.13 0.42 -16.70
C ASP A 54 18.30 -0.58 -15.87
N LEU A 55 16.97 -0.46 -15.91
CA LEU A 55 16.06 -1.35 -15.18
C LEU A 55 16.27 -2.85 -15.49
N PRO A 56 16.45 -3.30 -16.75
CA PRO A 56 16.64 -4.73 -17.04
C PRO A 56 17.94 -5.30 -16.45
N GLU A 57 19.00 -4.49 -16.33
CA GLU A 57 20.28 -4.92 -15.75
C GLU A 57 20.21 -4.97 -14.21
N GLY A 58 19.51 -4.02 -13.60
CA GLY A 58 19.33 -3.95 -12.14
C GLY A 58 18.47 -5.07 -11.55
N LEU A 59 17.46 -5.55 -12.30
CA LEU A 59 16.56 -6.61 -11.84
C LEU A 59 17.23 -8.01 -11.74
N GLY A 60 18.28 -8.25 -12.52
CA GLY A 60 19.08 -9.47 -12.47
C GLY A 60 20.24 -9.42 -11.48
N SER A 61 20.46 -8.27 -10.83
CA SER A 61 21.60 -8.07 -9.94
C SER A 61 21.43 -8.84 -8.63
N ALA A 62 22.55 -9.35 -8.11
CA ALA A 62 22.57 -10.06 -6.84
C ALA A 62 22.11 -9.12 -5.71
N THR A 63 21.03 -9.48 -5.02
CA THR A 63 20.54 -8.71 -3.88
C THR A 63 21.36 -9.03 -2.63
N VAL A 64 21.68 -7.99 -1.86
CA VAL A 64 22.37 -8.15 -0.58
C VAL A 64 21.32 -8.19 0.52
N GLY A 65 21.30 -9.26 1.31
CA GLY A 65 20.39 -9.37 2.45
C GLY A 65 20.68 -8.27 3.47
N HIS A 66 19.68 -7.45 3.78
CA HIS A 66 19.83 -6.39 4.78
C HIS A 66 20.03 -7.04 6.17
N PRO A 67 20.99 -6.59 7.02
CA PRO A 67 21.33 -7.29 8.28
C PRO A 67 20.25 -7.31 9.38
N HIS A 68 19.02 -6.89 9.10
CA HIS A 68 17.92 -6.83 10.07
C HIS A 68 16.66 -7.48 9.50
N GLU A 69 16.72 -8.79 9.29
CA GLU A 69 15.53 -9.62 9.24
C GLU A 69 15.58 -10.62 10.42
N PRO A 70 14.62 -10.60 11.35
CA PRO A 70 14.50 -11.67 12.33
C PRO A 70 14.07 -12.93 11.58
N LYS A 71 15.04 -13.81 11.34
CA LYS A 71 14.88 -15.14 10.74
C LYS A 71 13.65 -15.85 11.34
N ALA A 72 12.59 -16.01 10.54
CA ALA A 72 11.50 -16.90 10.87
C ALA A 72 12.03 -18.35 10.93
N PRO A 73 11.68 -19.13 11.97
CA PRO A 73 12.20 -20.48 12.13
C PRO A 73 11.43 -21.45 11.23
N GLY A 74 11.99 -21.81 10.07
CA GLY A 74 11.35 -22.86 9.27
C GLY A 74 11.86 -22.99 7.83
N ALA A 75 13.12 -23.35 7.65
CA ALA A 75 13.54 -24.11 6.48
C ALA A 75 14.88 -24.77 6.80
N ALA A 76 14.84 -26.03 7.22
CA ALA A 76 16.02 -26.88 7.24
C ALA A 76 16.42 -27.17 5.79
N PRO A 77 17.72 -27.12 5.43
CA PRO A 77 18.17 -27.61 4.14
C PRO A 77 18.19 -29.15 4.16
N THR A 78 17.40 -29.77 3.27
CA THR A 78 17.53 -31.19 2.91
C THR A 78 18.82 -31.42 2.08
N PRO A 79 19.44 -32.61 2.17
CA PRO A 79 20.82 -32.89 1.78
C PRO A 79 21.07 -32.92 0.27
#